data_AF-A0ABD3SR00-F1
#
_entry.id   AF-A0ABD3SR00-F1
#
_cell.length_a   1.000
_cell.length_b   1.000
_cell.length_c   1.000
_cell.angle_alpha   90.00
_cell.angle_beta   90.00
_cell.angle_gamma   90.00
#
_symmetry.space_group_name_H-M   'P 1'
#
loop_
_entity.id
_entity.type
_entity.pdbx_description
1 polymer ?
#
loop_
_entity_poly.entity_id
_entity_poly.type
_entity_poly.pdbx_seq_one_letter_code
_entity_poly.pdbx_strand_id
1 'polypeptide(L)'
;MSEENNIAATAAEENALELEEVGAEEAPNAPTIAHKEEKAMAAVDDVDIAQRRLSLFIVLIASIVLLFAIGHNYDWDIVNTGGYSGYAISVSVVGIALSSVGLILTRFSQDNPTRLGKLMNILNFVYSFIGACFLTFKEPFDQTSNGYFAAWTIVYGCAMAMGMTSNELGSAIKGLGAVIGLLASSLIVILASITPIRDETNDSEVFFALVISCVTFVFILFVLGLNKMNKQMPDMISFLAFAILAVCWILMAFLVTFRGPFEVTGNGYFASWAGAATATMATFATKGAFVDKDEVGAEDAPTPAPTINFEGKQFPLFVVLIASIVLMVATGVIYEWDITVSQTA
;
A
#
# COMPACT_ATOMS: atom_id res chain seq x y z
N MET A 1 75.11 -19.25 -41.86
CA MET A 1 73.79 -19.26 -41.20
C MET A 1 73.95 -18.77 -39.75
N SER A 2 74.57 -17.60 -39.54
CA SER A 2 74.89 -17.09 -38.19
C SER A 2 75.15 -15.57 -38.10
N GLU A 3 74.76 -14.76 -39.09
CA GLU A 3 75.06 -13.31 -39.06
C GLU A 3 73.83 -12.38 -39.23
N GLU A 4 72.65 -12.89 -39.57
CA GLU A 4 71.45 -12.04 -39.76
C GLU A 4 70.60 -11.82 -38.50
N ASN A 5 70.90 -12.47 -37.38
CA ASN A 5 70.10 -12.35 -36.14
C ASN A 5 70.55 -11.23 -35.18
N ASN A 6 71.59 -10.46 -35.52
CA ASN A 6 72.17 -9.50 -34.56
C ASN A 6 71.90 -8.02 -34.87
N ILE A 7 71.07 -7.72 -35.89
CA ILE A 7 70.69 -6.35 -36.26
C ILE A 7 69.27 -6.00 -35.76
N ALA A 8 68.44 -7.00 -35.44
CA ALA A 8 67.08 -6.78 -34.96
C ALA A 8 66.98 -6.47 -33.45
N ALA A 9 68.03 -6.73 -32.67
CA ALA A 9 68.02 -6.50 -31.22
C ALA A 9 68.36 -5.06 -30.81
N THR A 10 69.19 -4.36 -31.60
CA THR A 10 69.67 -3.00 -31.28
C THR A 10 68.70 -1.88 -31.69
N ALA A 11 67.80 -2.12 -32.64
CA ALA A 11 66.79 -1.14 -33.04
C ALA A 11 65.53 -1.11 -32.14
N ALA A 12 65.37 -2.12 -31.27
CA ALA A 12 64.26 -2.18 -30.32
C ALA A 12 64.57 -1.48 -28.98
N GLU A 13 65.85 -1.28 -28.67
CA GLU A 13 66.28 -0.67 -27.40
C GLU A 13 66.37 0.87 -27.48
N GLU A 14 66.62 1.42 -28.68
CA GLU A 14 66.70 2.88 -28.89
C GLU A 14 65.32 3.55 -28.96
N ASN A 15 64.27 2.82 -29.34
CA ASN A 15 62.88 3.30 -29.29
C ASN A 15 62.22 3.17 -27.89
N ALA A 16 62.89 2.53 -26.93
CA ALA A 16 62.38 2.39 -25.56
C ALA A 16 62.82 3.55 -24.64
N LEU A 17 63.76 4.38 -25.08
CA LEU A 17 64.37 5.45 -24.27
C LEU A 17 63.88 6.86 -24.60
N GLU A 18 63.10 7.06 -25.67
CA GLU A 18 62.50 8.37 -26.02
C GLU A 18 61.04 8.56 -25.53
N LEU A 19 60.47 7.60 -24.79
CA LEU A 19 59.10 7.71 -24.27
C LEU A 19 59.01 8.13 -22.79
N GLU A 20 60.14 8.47 -22.15
CA GLU A 20 60.19 8.73 -20.70
C GLU A 20 60.26 10.23 -20.32
N GLU A 21 59.82 11.14 -21.19
CA GLU A 21 59.74 12.57 -20.84
C GLU A 21 58.52 13.29 -21.44
N VAL A 22 57.38 12.59 -21.55
CA VAL A 22 56.09 13.29 -21.67
C VAL A 22 55.67 13.69 -20.26
N GLY A 23 55.92 14.96 -19.94
CA GLY A 23 55.57 15.56 -18.66
C GLY A 23 54.18 15.12 -18.19
N ALA A 24 54.14 14.62 -16.95
CA ALA A 24 52.90 14.40 -16.22
C ALA A 24 52.20 15.74 -16.03
N GLU A 25 51.47 16.18 -17.05
CA GLU A 25 50.43 17.18 -16.94
C GLU A 25 49.45 16.62 -15.91
N GLU A 26 49.46 17.18 -14.69
CA GLU A 26 48.59 16.80 -13.60
C GLU A 26 47.17 16.66 -14.13
N ALA A 27 46.70 15.42 -14.25
CA ALA A 27 45.38 15.13 -14.78
C ALA A 27 44.38 15.97 -13.95
N PRO A 28 43.54 16.78 -14.61
CA PRO A 28 42.69 17.75 -13.93
C PRO A 28 41.81 17.02 -12.90
N ASN A 29 42.08 17.30 -11.62
CA ASN A 29 41.38 16.87 -10.42
C ASN A 29 40.17 15.96 -10.68
N ALA A 30 40.42 14.65 -10.76
CA ALA A 30 39.34 13.68 -10.73
C ALA A 30 38.48 13.98 -9.48
N PRO A 31 37.15 14.19 -9.62
CA PRO A 31 36.32 14.56 -8.49
C PRO A 31 36.48 13.52 -7.39
N THR A 32 36.92 13.98 -6.22
CA THR A 32 37.12 13.15 -5.05
C THR A 32 35.82 12.39 -4.74
N ILE A 33 35.94 11.19 -4.20
CA ILE A 33 34.80 10.32 -3.86
C ILE A 33 33.74 11.11 -3.07
N ALA A 34 34.18 11.99 -2.17
CA ALA A 34 33.33 12.91 -1.41
C ALA A 34 32.41 13.78 -2.28
N HIS A 35 32.89 14.33 -3.40
CA HIS A 35 32.07 15.17 -4.27
C HIS A 35 31.02 14.35 -5.05
N LYS A 36 31.34 13.09 -5.37
CA LYS A 36 30.37 12.17 -5.99
C LYS A 36 29.28 11.76 -5.00
N GLU A 37 29.64 11.50 -3.74
CA GLU A 37 28.69 11.17 -2.67
C GLU A 37 27.76 12.35 -2.36
N GLU A 38 28.29 13.57 -2.24
CA GLU A 38 27.50 14.79 -2.02
C GLU A 38 26.47 15.01 -3.14
N LYS A 39 26.91 14.89 -4.41
CA LYS A 39 26.02 15.03 -5.56
C LYS A 39 24.96 13.94 -5.63
N ALA A 40 25.30 12.71 -5.22
CA ALA A 40 24.34 11.61 -5.15
C ALA A 40 23.29 11.85 -4.05
N MET A 41 23.70 12.35 -2.88
CA MET A 41 22.77 12.69 -1.79
C MET A 41 21.81 13.82 -2.18
N ALA A 42 22.33 14.90 -2.80
CA ALA A 42 21.49 15.99 -3.28
C ALA A 42 20.45 15.52 -4.31
N ALA A 43 20.83 14.59 -5.20
CA ALA A 43 19.90 14.01 -6.17
C ALA A 43 18.80 13.16 -5.51
N VAL A 44 19.11 12.45 -4.42
CA VAL A 44 18.10 11.67 -3.66
C VAL A 44 17.10 12.59 -2.96
N ASP A 45 17.57 13.68 -2.36
CA ASP A 45 16.71 14.66 -1.68
C ASP A 45 15.75 15.35 -2.67
N ASP A 46 16.23 15.71 -3.87
CA ASP A 46 15.40 16.30 -4.93
C ASP A 46 14.27 15.35 -5.38
N VAL A 47 14.54 14.05 -5.49
CA VAL A 47 13.55 13.03 -5.85
C VAL A 47 12.48 12.91 -4.76
N ASP A 48 12.85 12.89 -3.48
CA ASP A 48 11.91 12.83 -2.36
C ASP A 48 11.01 14.08 -2.30
N ILE A 49 11.58 15.27 -2.53
CA ILE A 49 10.81 16.53 -2.59
C ILE A 49 9.80 16.50 -3.74
N ALA A 50 10.23 16.07 -4.94
CA ALA A 50 9.35 15.99 -6.10
C ALA A 50 8.20 15.01 -5.87
N GLN A 51 8.48 13.84 -5.29
CA GLN A 51 7.48 12.84 -4.98
C GLN A 51 6.47 13.31 -3.92
N ARG A 52 6.93 14.02 -2.88
CA ARG A 52 6.04 14.64 -1.89
C ARG A 52 5.15 15.70 -2.50
N ARG A 53 5.69 16.58 -3.35
CA ARG A 53 4.88 17.59 -4.07
C ARG A 53 3.82 16.94 -4.94
N LEU A 54 4.18 15.88 -5.67
CA LEU A 54 3.23 15.11 -6.47
C LEU A 54 2.11 14.51 -5.60
N SER A 55 2.46 13.91 -4.46
CA SER A 55 1.47 13.31 -3.56
C SER A 55 0.48 14.33 -2.99
N LEU A 56 0.96 15.51 -2.56
CA LEU A 56 0.10 16.59 -2.06
C LEU A 56 -0.78 17.17 -3.17
N PHE A 57 -0.26 17.27 -4.40
CA PHE A 57 -1.05 17.69 -5.55
C PHE A 57 -2.16 16.69 -5.88
N ILE A 58 -1.89 15.39 -5.81
CA ILE A 58 -2.90 14.34 -5.97
C ILE A 58 -4.01 14.49 -4.91
N VAL A 59 -3.63 14.68 -3.64
CA VAL A 59 -4.59 14.93 -2.55
C VAL A 59 -5.45 16.15 -2.85
N LEU A 60 -4.85 17.25 -3.30
CA LEU A 60 -5.57 18.49 -3.61
C LEU A 60 -6.61 18.28 -4.71
N ILE A 61 -6.22 17.71 -5.84
CA ILE A 61 -7.12 17.47 -6.97
C ILE A 61 -8.24 16.52 -6.58
N ALA A 62 -7.92 15.40 -5.91
CA ALA A 62 -8.93 14.45 -5.45
C ALA A 62 -9.90 15.08 -4.44
N SER A 63 -9.41 15.94 -3.55
CA SER A 63 -10.28 16.65 -2.59
C SER A 63 -11.22 17.64 -3.26
N ILE A 64 -10.78 18.32 -4.33
CA ILE A 64 -11.66 19.17 -5.15
C ILE A 64 -12.73 18.35 -5.85
N VAL A 65 -12.36 17.23 -6.49
CA VAL A 65 -13.32 16.33 -7.15
C VAL A 65 -14.33 15.80 -6.13
N LEU A 66 -13.87 15.42 -4.93
CA LEU A 66 -14.73 14.95 -3.86
C LEU A 66 -15.72 16.03 -3.41
N LEU A 67 -15.27 17.28 -3.22
CA LEU A 67 -16.14 18.39 -2.86
C LEU A 67 -17.26 18.61 -3.88
N PHE A 68 -16.93 18.62 -5.17
CA PHE A 68 -17.94 18.76 -6.24
C PHE A 68 -18.89 17.57 -6.29
N ALA A 69 -18.40 16.34 -6.11
CA ALA A 69 -19.24 15.16 -6.08
C ALA A 69 -20.23 15.19 -4.90
N ILE A 70 -19.77 15.64 -3.72
CA ILE A 70 -20.62 15.77 -2.53
C ILE A 70 -21.66 16.87 -2.76
N GLY A 71 -21.23 18.04 -3.25
CA GLY A 71 -22.13 19.15 -3.54
C GLY A 71 -23.19 18.76 -4.58
N HIS A 72 -22.82 18.00 -5.60
CA HIS A 72 -23.79 17.48 -6.57
C HIS A 72 -24.77 16.48 -5.95
N ASN A 73 -24.31 15.56 -5.11
CA ASN A 73 -25.18 14.55 -4.50
C ASN A 73 -26.20 15.16 -3.52
N TYR A 74 -25.83 16.23 -2.82
CA TYR A 74 -26.71 16.96 -1.90
C TYR A 74 -27.36 18.21 -2.51
N ASP A 75 -27.31 18.39 -3.84
CA ASP A 75 -27.83 19.57 -4.57
C ASP A 75 -27.36 20.93 -4.01
N TRP A 76 -26.19 20.95 -3.35
CA TRP A 76 -25.66 22.07 -2.58
C TRP A 76 -26.60 22.60 -1.47
N ASP A 77 -27.67 21.88 -1.14
CA ASP A 77 -28.60 22.20 -0.04
C ASP A 77 -28.12 21.59 1.28
N ILE A 78 -26.96 22.05 1.72
CA ILE A 78 -26.21 21.52 2.87
C ILE A 78 -26.93 21.82 4.19
N VAL A 79 -27.72 22.90 4.23
CA VAL A 79 -28.41 23.35 5.44
C VAL A 79 -29.58 22.42 5.78
N ASN A 80 -30.29 21.91 4.77
CA ASN A 80 -31.48 21.09 4.97
C ASN A 80 -31.21 19.59 4.96
N THR A 81 -30.04 19.13 4.49
CA THR A 81 -29.69 17.70 4.35
C THR A 81 -29.14 17.03 5.63
N GLY A 82 -29.09 17.76 6.76
CA GLY A 82 -28.72 17.21 8.08
C GLY A 82 -27.22 17.17 8.37
N GLY A 83 -26.83 16.65 9.53
CA GLY A 83 -25.45 16.71 10.03
C GLY A 83 -24.42 15.91 9.20
N TYR A 84 -24.87 14.93 8.42
CA TYR A 84 -23.98 14.04 7.69
C TYR A 84 -23.36 14.69 6.43
N SER A 85 -24.11 15.54 5.72
CA SER A 85 -23.58 16.28 4.55
C SER A 85 -22.48 17.26 4.96
N GLY A 86 -22.62 17.90 6.14
CA GLY A 86 -21.57 18.73 6.74
C GLY A 86 -20.28 17.95 7.02
N TYR A 87 -20.40 16.73 7.56
CA TYR A 87 -19.25 15.84 7.75
C TYR A 87 -18.59 15.48 6.40
N ALA A 88 -19.38 15.07 5.41
CA ALA A 88 -18.86 14.74 4.08
C ALA A 88 -18.05 15.89 3.48
N ILE A 89 -18.59 17.11 3.51
CA ILE A 89 -17.90 18.30 3.01
C ILE A 89 -16.60 18.53 3.77
N SER A 90 -16.61 18.39 5.09
CA SER A 90 -15.39 18.60 5.89
C SER A 90 -14.25 17.67 5.51
N VAL A 91 -14.52 16.41 5.12
CA VAL A 91 -13.51 15.47 4.59
C VAL A 91 -12.78 16.07 3.39
N SER A 92 -13.53 16.65 2.44
CA SER A 92 -12.95 17.29 1.25
C SER A 92 -12.25 18.61 1.55
N VAL A 93 -12.83 19.47 2.40
CA VAL A 93 -12.28 20.80 2.73
C VAL A 93 -10.99 20.69 3.53
N VAL A 94 -10.92 19.77 4.50
CA VAL A 94 -9.68 19.49 5.26
C VAL A 94 -8.58 19.00 4.32
N GLY A 95 -8.92 18.10 3.38
CA GLY A 95 -7.99 17.64 2.35
C GLY A 95 -7.43 18.77 1.49
N ILE A 96 -8.29 19.68 1.01
CA ILE A 96 -7.89 20.89 0.26
C ILE A 96 -6.97 21.78 1.09
N ALA A 97 -7.36 22.08 2.34
CA ALA A 97 -6.63 23.00 3.20
C ALA A 97 -5.24 22.46 3.55
N LEU A 98 -5.15 21.23 4.05
CA LEU A 98 -3.88 20.63 4.46
C LEU A 98 -2.94 20.38 3.27
N SER A 99 -3.46 19.95 2.12
CA SER A 99 -2.60 19.77 0.93
C SER A 99 -2.11 21.10 0.36
N SER A 100 -2.94 22.14 0.35
CA SER A 100 -2.54 23.49 -0.09
C SER A 100 -1.46 24.08 0.80
N VAL A 101 -1.64 24.02 2.12
CA VAL A 101 -0.63 24.46 3.09
C VAL A 101 0.65 23.64 2.92
N GLY A 102 0.55 22.32 2.76
CA GLY A 102 1.68 21.45 2.48
C GLY A 102 2.46 21.88 1.23
N LEU A 103 1.78 22.13 0.12
CA LEU A 103 2.41 22.59 -1.13
C LEU A 103 3.13 23.93 -0.96
N ILE A 104 2.50 24.89 -0.28
CA ILE A 104 3.10 26.19 0.05
C ILE A 104 4.35 25.99 0.92
N LEU A 105 4.28 25.16 1.97
CA LEU A 105 5.42 24.88 2.83
C LEU A 105 6.58 24.22 2.07
N THR A 106 6.29 23.28 1.16
CA THR A 106 7.34 22.67 0.32
C THR A 106 7.99 23.65 -0.68
N ARG A 107 7.36 24.81 -0.92
CA ARG A 107 7.93 25.87 -1.78
C ARG A 107 8.83 26.81 -1.00
N PHE A 108 8.44 27.18 0.23
CA PHE A 108 9.12 28.20 1.03
C PHE A 108 10.11 27.64 2.05
N SER A 109 9.98 26.37 2.44
CA SER A 109 10.88 25.71 3.40
C SER A 109 11.65 24.60 2.68
N GLN A 110 12.75 24.96 2.02
CA GLN A 110 13.66 23.98 1.40
C GLN A 110 14.46 23.20 2.46
N ASP A 111 14.73 23.81 3.62
CA ASP A 111 15.78 23.33 4.53
C ASP A 111 15.30 22.45 5.69
N ASN A 112 14.04 22.05 5.76
CA ASN A 112 13.66 20.90 6.59
C ASN A 112 12.22 20.43 6.34
N PRO A 113 11.99 19.13 6.11
CA PRO A 113 10.68 18.53 6.34
C PRO A 113 10.40 18.54 7.84
N THR A 114 9.89 19.68 8.32
CA THR A 114 9.60 19.91 9.72
C THR A 114 8.71 18.80 10.27
N ARG A 115 8.89 18.46 11.55
CA ARG A 115 7.99 17.55 12.29
C ARG A 115 6.50 17.87 12.04
N LEU A 116 6.20 19.15 11.79
CA LEU A 116 4.89 19.64 11.42
C LEU A 116 4.36 19.04 10.11
N GLY A 117 5.15 18.99 9.04
CA GLY A 117 4.71 18.41 7.76
C GLY A 117 4.37 16.92 7.87
N LYS A 118 5.17 16.15 8.62
CA LYS A 118 4.87 14.74 8.90
C LYS A 118 3.59 14.59 9.72
N LEU A 119 3.43 15.39 10.77
CA LEU A 119 2.22 15.37 11.61
C LEU A 119 0.97 15.73 10.80
N MET A 120 1.05 16.75 9.93
CA MET A 120 -0.05 17.14 9.05
C MET A 120 -0.45 16.00 8.11
N ASN A 121 0.51 15.32 7.48
CA ASN A 121 0.21 14.20 6.58
C ASN A 121 -0.40 13.01 7.31
N ILE A 122 0.05 12.71 8.54
CA ILE A 122 -0.53 11.65 9.39
C ILE A 122 -1.97 12.00 9.76
N LEU A 123 -2.22 13.23 10.24
CA LEU A 123 -3.56 13.67 10.61
C LEU A 123 -4.50 13.66 9.40
N ASN A 124 -4.03 14.13 8.24
CA ASN A 124 -4.81 14.10 7.01
C ASN A 124 -5.10 12.66 6.58
N PHE A 125 -4.11 11.77 6.63
CA PHE A 125 -4.31 10.35 6.31
C PHE A 125 -5.39 9.71 7.17
N VAL A 126 -5.30 9.85 8.50
CA VAL A 126 -6.27 9.25 9.42
C VAL A 126 -7.66 9.83 9.19
N TYR A 127 -7.78 11.15 9.07
CA TYR A 127 -9.05 11.82 8.87
C TYR A 127 -9.70 11.44 7.52
N SER A 128 -8.93 11.46 6.43
CA SER A 128 -9.40 11.07 5.11
C SER A 128 -9.70 9.58 5.01
N PHE A 129 -8.98 8.71 5.73
CA PHE A 129 -9.27 7.28 5.76
C PHE A 129 -10.63 7.01 6.40
N ILE A 130 -10.87 7.58 7.59
CA ILE A 130 -12.17 7.49 8.27
C ILE A 130 -13.27 8.07 7.37
N GLY A 131 -13.01 9.25 6.78
CA GLY A 131 -13.92 9.88 5.83
C GLY A 131 -14.26 8.98 4.64
N ALA A 132 -13.26 8.40 3.98
CA ALA A 132 -13.47 7.48 2.86
C ALA A 132 -14.30 6.26 3.27
N CYS A 133 -14.09 5.72 4.47
CA CYS A 133 -14.91 4.62 4.98
C CYS A 133 -16.38 5.04 5.14
N PHE A 134 -16.68 6.14 5.83
CA PHE A 134 -18.07 6.60 5.96
C PHE A 134 -18.70 6.90 4.60
N LEU A 135 -17.99 7.64 3.76
CA LEU A 135 -18.49 8.07 2.45
C LEU A 135 -18.76 6.92 1.49
N THR A 136 -18.08 5.78 1.66
CA THR A 136 -18.16 4.65 0.71
C THR A 136 -18.78 3.38 1.25
N PHE A 137 -18.98 3.24 2.57
CA PHE A 137 -19.75 2.14 3.15
C PHE A 137 -21.18 2.52 3.51
N LYS A 138 -21.46 3.82 3.70
CA LYS A 138 -22.79 4.30 4.08
C LYS A 138 -23.44 5.11 2.97
N GLU A 139 -22.99 6.34 2.79
CA GLU A 139 -23.50 7.31 1.82
C GLU A 139 -22.51 8.50 1.77
N PRO A 140 -22.49 9.33 0.72
CA PRO A 140 -23.32 9.28 -0.49
C PRO A 140 -22.72 8.42 -1.61
N PHE A 141 -21.57 7.79 -1.41
CA PHE A 141 -20.85 7.05 -2.45
C PHE A 141 -20.70 5.58 -2.08
N ASP A 142 -21.77 4.92 -1.64
CA ASP A 142 -21.83 3.47 -1.43
C ASP A 142 -21.60 2.67 -2.72
N GLN A 143 -21.86 3.30 -3.87
CA GLN A 143 -21.55 2.80 -5.21
C GLN A 143 -20.39 3.58 -5.86
N THR A 144 -19.70 2.94 -6.79
CA THR A 144 -18.61 3.59 -7.53
C THR A 144 -19.08 4.81 -8.30
N SER A 145 -18.39 5.92 -8.07
CA SER A 145 -18.62 7.20 -8.72
C SER A 145 -17.32 8.03 -8.66
N ASN A 146 -17.32 9.23 -9.25
CA ASN A 146 -16.19 10.15 -9.10
C ASN A 146 -15.91 10.47 -7.62
N GLY A 147 -16.95 10.60 -6.79
CA GLY A 147 -16.80 10.82 -5.35
C GLY A 147 -16.17 9.62 -4.64
N TYR A 148 -16.59 8.40 -4.98
CA TYR A 148 -15.99 7.16 -4.47
C TYR A 148 -14.49 7.12 -4.70
N PHE A 149 -14.06 7.27 -5.96
CA PHE A 149 -12.64 7.17 -6.32
C PHE A 149 -11.85 8.35 -5.77
N ALA A 150 -12.44 9.54 -5.72
CA ALA A 150 -11.80 10.70 -5.13
C ALA A 150 -11.52 10.48 -3.63
N ALA A 151 -12.46 9.95 -2.86
CA ALA A 151 -12.28 9.70 -1.43
C ALA A 151 -11.08 8.76 -1.17
N TRP A 152 -10.99 7.64 -1.91
CA TRP A 152 -9.87 6.71 -1.80
C TRP A 152 -8.56 7.26 -2.38
N THR A 153 -8.62 8.10 -3.41
CA THR A 153 -7.43 8.75 -3.98
C THR A 153 -6.80 9.73 -2.99
N ILE A 154 -7.60 10.42 -2.17
CA ILE A 154 -7.10 11.26 -1.07
C ILE A 154 -6.31 10.42 -0.08
N VAL A 155 -6.85 9.26 0.34
CA VAL A 155 -6.17 8.32 1.25
C VAL A 155 -4.84 7.86 0.66
N TYR A 156 -4.86 7.43 -0.61
CA TYR A 156 -3.66 7.00 -1.33
C TYR A 156 -2.61 8.12 -1.42
N GLY A 157 -3.03 9.33 -1.78
CA GLY A 157 -2.19 10.52 -1.81
C GLY A 157 -1.56 10.83 -0.45
N CYS A 158 -2.33 10.73 0.64
CA CYS A 158 -1.83 10.94 2.00
C CYS A 158 -0.82 9.86 2.40
N ALA A 159 -1.04 8.60 2.04
CA ALA A 159 -0.08 7.52 2.28
C ALA A 159 1.26 7.79 1.57
N MET A 160 1.21 8.17 0.29
CA MET A 160 2.41 8.58 -0.45
C MET A 160 3.11 9.79 0.19
N ALA A 161 2.35 10.78 0.69
CA ALA A 161 2.90 11.96 1.34
C ALA A 161 3.59 11.65 2.68
N MET A 162 3.25 10.53 3.33
CA MET A 162 3.96 10.00 4.50
C MET A 162 5.26 9.26 4.14
N GLY A 163 5.57 9.14 2.85
CA GLY A 163 6.73 8.42 2.37
C GLY A 163 6.48 6.93 2.17
N MET A 164 5.23 6.44 2.25
CA MET A 164 4.92 5.07 1.86
C MET A 164 5.08 4.94 0.34
N THR A 165 6.30 4.69 -0.11
CA THR A 165 6.58 4.52 -1.54
C THR A 165 6.05 3.16 -2.00
N SER A 166 5.69 3.06 -3.28
CA SER A 166 5.34 1.77 -3.89
C SER A 166 6.46 0.73 -3.79
N ASN A 167 7.71 1.19 -3.66
CA ASN A 167 8.89 0.33 -3.50
C ASN A 167 9.04 -0.19 -2.07
N GLU A 168 8.82 0.64 -1.05
CA GLU A 168 8.82 0.22 0.36
C GLU A 168 7.59 -0.61 0.70
N LEU A 169 6.43 -0.19 0.20
CA LEU A 169 5.21 -0.96 0.29
C LEU A 169 5.41 -2.27 -0.45
N GLY A 170 5.92 -2.25 -1.69
CA GLY A 170 6.21 -3.42 -2.50
C GLY A 170 7.23 -4.37 -1.88
N SER A 171 8.28 -3.86 -1.23
CA SER A 171 9.30 -4.68 -0.55
C SER A 171 8.80 -5.26 0.78
N ALA A 172 8.03 -4.50 1.57
CA ALA A 172 7.31 -5.02 2.73
C ALA A 172 6.21 -6.05 2.33
N ILE A 173 5.69 -5.92 1.10
CA ILE A 173 4.71 -6.82 0.46
C ILE A 173 5.38 -8.02 -0.21
N LYS A 174 6.69 -8.03 -0.47
CA LYS A 174 7.36 -9.21 -1.07
C LYS A 174 7.20 -10.40 -0.13
N GLY A 175 6.30 -11.32 -0.49
CA GLY A 175 5.88 -12.47 0.32
C GLY A 175 4.65 -12.21 1.22
N LEU A 176 4.57 -11.09 1.93
CA LEU A 176 3.48 -10.83 2.88
C LEU A 176 2.26 -10.11 2.28
N GLY A 177 2.41 -9.44 1.15
CA GLY A 177 1.40 -8.54 0.62
C GLY A 177 0.14 -9.23 0.15
N ALA A 178 0.26 -10.44 -0.39
CA ALA A 178 -0.88 -11.28 -0.70
C ALA A 178 -1.65 -11.66 0.58
N VAL A 179 -0.95 -11.99 1.66
CA VAL A 179 -1.53 -12.35 2.96
C VAL A 179 -2.22 -11.14 3.61
N ILE A 180 -1.57 -9.97 3.61
CA ILE A 180 -2.14 -8.72 4.12
C ILE A 180 -3.33 -8.26 3.27
N GLY A 181 -3.23 -8.33 1.95
CA GLY A 181 -4.32 -8.02 1.03
C GLY A 181 -5.53 -8.91 1.29
N LEU A 182 -5.31 -10.21 1.50
CA LEU A 182 -6.37 -11.15 1.84
C LEU A 182 -7.01 -10.87 3.21
N LEU A 183 -6.22 -10.46 4.21
CA LEU A 183 -6.72 -10.02 5.52
C LEU A 183 -7.60 -8.76 5.39
N ALA A 184 -7.15 -7.77 4.62
CA ALA A 184 -7.89 -6.54 4.37
C ALA A 184 -9.19 -6.80 3.60
N SER A 185 -9.14 -7.64 2.55
CA SER A 185 -10.33 -8.09 1.81
C SER A 185 -11.33 -8.80 2.71
N SER A 186 -10.87 -9.71 3.57
CA SER A 186 -11.72 -10.42 4.53
C SER A 186 -12.46 -9.45 5.45
N LEU A 187 -11.75 -8.47 5.99
CA LEU A 187 -12.35 -7.44 6.83
C LEU A 187 -13.37 -6.60 6.07
N ILE A 188 -13.05 -6.13 4.86
CA ILE A 188 -13.97 -5.30 4.07
C ILE A 188 -15.24 -6.07 3.73
N VAL A 189 -15.14 -7.36 3.36
CA VAL A 189 -16.32 -8.19 3.09
C VAL A 189 -17.16 -8.37 4.35
N ILE A 190 -16.56 -8.60 5.52
CA ILE A 190 -17.31 -8.66 6.80
C ILE A 190 -18.10 -7.37 7.03
N LEU A 191 -17.48 -6.20 6.81
CA LEU A 191 -18.16 -4.90 6.99
C LEU A 191 -19.24 -4.66 5.92
N ALA A 192 -18.96 -4.99 4.66
CA ALA A 192 -19.91 -4.84 3.56
C ALA A 192 -21.13 -5.78 3.71
N SER A 193 -20.98 -6.91 4.40
CA SER A 193 -22.06 -7.85 4.69
C SER A 193 -23.05 -7.38 5.76
N ILE A 194 -22.75 -6.33 6.54
CA ILE A 194 -23.62 -5.86 7.63
C ILE A 194 -24.99 -5.42 7.08
N THR A 195 -25.00 -4.53 6.07
CA THR A 195 -26.24 -3.98 5.50
C THR A 195 -27.11 -5.07 4.85
N PRO A 196 -26.60 -5.94 3.97
CA PRO A 196 -27.45 -6.96 3.35
C PRO A 196 -28.02 -7.98 4.34
N ILE A 197 -27.29 -8.31 5.42
CA ILE A 197 -27.80 -9.17 6.51
C ILE A 197 -28.91 -8.49 7.27
N ARG A 198 -28.75 -7.20 7.60
CA ARG A 198 -29.78 -6.43 8.31
C ARG A 198 -31.06 -6.32 7.49
N ASP A 199 -30.91 -6.15 6.18
CA ASP A 199 -32.02 -5.90 5.27
C ASP A 199 -32.65 -7.21 4.73
N GLU A 200 -32.19 -8.39 5.21
CA GLU A 200 -32.67 -9.73 4.82
C GLU A 200 -32.63 -9.98 3.29
N THR A 201 -31.56 -9.49 2.64
CA THR A 201 -31.36 -9.62 1.19
C THR A 201 -30.26 -10.63 0.87
N ASN A 202 -30.58 -11.61 0.02
CA ASN A 202 -29.63 -12.65 -0.43
C ASN A 202 -28.94 -13.39 0.73
N ASP A 203 -29.73 -13.80 1.74
CA ASP A 203 -29.25 -14.40 2.98
C ASP A 203 -28.21 -15.52 2.76
N SER A 204 -28.47 -16.46 1.85
CA SER A 204 -27.56 -17.58 1.62
C SER A 204 -26.18 -17.14 1.13
N GLU A 205 -26.12 -16.20 0.19
CA GLU A 205 -24.90 -15.70 -0.43
C GLU A 205 -24.11 -14.84 0.55
N VAL A 206 -24.80 -13.95 1.29
CA VAL A 206 -24.15 -13.08 2.28
C VAL A 206 -23.62 -13.87 3.46
N PHE A 207 -24.34 -14.89 3.94
CA PHE A 207 -23.84 -15.77 5.00
C PHE A 207 -22.64 -16.60 4.53
N PHE A 208 -22.65 -17.09 3.28
CA PHE A 208 -21.49 -17.77 2.71
C PHE A 208 -20.26 -16.84 2.68
N ALA A 209 -20.45 -15.60 2.21
CA ALA A 209 -19.38 -14.61 2.14
C ALA A 209 -18.82 -14.24 3.52
N LEU A 210 -19.70 -14.07 4.51
CA LEU A 210 -19.32 -13.79 5.89
C LEU A 210 -18.51 -14.94 6.49
N VAL A 211 -18.94 -16.19 6.30
CA VAL A 211 -18.23 -17.38 6.81
C VAL A 211 -16.84 -17.49 6.19
N ILE A 212 -16.71 -17.40 4.87
CA ILE A 212 -15.41 -17.48 4.18
C ILE A 212 -14.49 -16.35 4.66
N SER A 213 -15.01 -15.14 4.81
CA SER A 213 -14.24 -13.98 5.25
C SER A 213 -13.78 -14.12 6.71
N CYS A 214 -14.64 -14.57 7.62
CA CYS A 214 -14.28 -14.81 9.02
C CYS A 214 -13.24 -15.92 9.18
N VAL A 215 -13.42 -17.05 8.49
CA VAL A 215 -12.45 -18.16 8.51
C VAL A 215 -11.10 -17.70 7.97
N THR A 216 -11.11 -16.97 6.85
CA THR A 216 -9.89 -16.41 6.25
C THR A 216 -9.23 -15.44 7.22
N PHE A 217 -9.97 -14.53 7.83
CA PHE A 217 -9.44 -13.54 8.78
C PHE A 217 -8.72 -14.22 9.96
N VAL A 218 -9.37 -15.20 10.60
CA VAL A 218 -8.78 -15.96 11.72
C VAL A 218 -7.56 -16.75 11.27
N PHE A 219 -7.65 -17.44 10.12
CA PHE A 219 -6.53 -18.20 9.56
C PHE A 219 -5.32 -17.31 9.30
N ILE A 220 -5.51 -16.14 8.68
CA ILE A 220 -4.41 -15.22 8.38
C ILE A 220 -3.79 -14.66 9.66
N LEU A 221 -4.60 -14.30 10.67
CA LEU A 221 -4.07 -13.91 11.98
C LEU A 221 -3.23 -15.02 12.63
N PHE A 222 -3.66 -16.28 12.49
CA PHE A 222 -2.89 -17.43 12.96
C PHE A 222 -1.54 -17.55 12.22
N VAL A 223 -1.53 -17.44 10.89
CA VAL A 223 -0.28 -17.46 10.09
C VAL A 223 0.66 -16.33 10.49
N LEU A 224 0.14 -15.11 10.64
CA LEU A 224 0.93 -13.97 11.11
C LEU A 224 1.46 -14.18 12.54
N GLY A 225 0.67 -14.82 13.40
CA GLY A 225 1.08 -15.21 14.76
C GLY A 225 2.22 -16.23 14.77
N LEU A 226 2.15 -17.27 13.94
CA LEU A 226 3.24 -18.24 13.78
C LEU A 226 4.52 -17.56 13.31
N ASN A 227 4.43 -16.70 12.28
CA ASN A 227 5.58 -15.96 11.77
C ASN A 227 6.22 -15.09 12.85
N LYS A 228 5.41 -14.42 13.70
CA LYS A 228 5.91 -13.65 14.85
C LYS A 228 6.64 -14.50 15.87
N MET A 229 6.26 -15.76 16.02
CA MET A 229 6.93 -16.74 16.90
C MET A 229 8.16 -17.38 16.23
N ASN A 230 8.58 -16.91 15.05
CA ASN A 230 9.60 -17.54 14.21
C ASN A 230 9.28 -19.02 13.89
N LYS A 231 7.99 -19.36 13.83
CA LYS A 231 7.50 -20.67 13.41
C LYS A 231 6.90 -20.55 12.02
N GLN A 232 7.08 -21.58 11.20
CA GLN A 232 6.49 -21.66 9.87
C GLN A 232 5.60 -22.89 9.78
N MET A 233 4.50 -22.78 9.04
CA MET A 233 3.73 -23.96 8.66
C MET A 233 4.54 -24.77 7.65
N PRO A 234 4.43 -26.11 7.64
CA PRO A 234 5.00 -26.92 6.56
C PRO A 234 4.51 -26.44 5.20
N ASP A 235 5.42 -26.28 4.23
CA ASP A 235 5.14 -25.64 2.93
C ASP A 235 3.95 -26.27 2.21
N MET A 236 3.86 -27.60 2.20
CA MET A 236 2.75 -28.35 1.59
C MET A 236 1.39 -28.03 2.24
N ILE A 237 1.35 -27.90 3.57
CA ILE A 237 0.12 -27.56 4.30
C ILE A 237 -0.27 -26.11 3.98
N SER A 238 0.71 -25.20 3.97
CA SER A 238 0.49 -23.79 3.62
C SER A 238 -0.06 -23.65 2.20
N PHE A 239 0.59 -24.30 1.22
CA PHE A 239 0.16 -24.32 -0.16
C PHE A 239 -1.26 -24.85 -0.32
N LEU A 240 -1.58 -25.99 0.28
CA LEU A 240 -2.91 -26.58 0.19
C LEU A 240 -3.97 -25.69 0.85
N ALA A 241 -3.68 -25.10 2.01
CA ALA A 241 -4.60 -24.19 2.71
C ALA A 241 -4.90 -22.95 1.87
N PHE A 242 -3.87 -22.29 1.32
CA PHE A 242 -4.08 -21.13 0.45
C PHE A 242 -4.77 -21.49 -0.87
N ALA A 243 -4.48 -22.65 -1.46
CA ALA A 243 -5.14 -23.13 -2.68
C ALA A 243 -6.64 -23.34 -2.46
N ILE A 244 -7.03 -23.95 -1.33
CA ILE A 244 -8.43 -24.12 -0.94
C ILE A 244 -9.09 -22.74 -0.75
N LEU A 245 -8.44 -21.83 -0.03
CA LEU A 245 -8.94 -20.46 0.14
C LEU A 245 -9.11 -19.76 -1.21
N ALA A 246 -8.16 -19.88 -2.14
CA ALA A 246 -8.25 -19.26 -3.45
C ALA A 246 -9.50 -19.74 -4.22
N VAL A 247 -9.78 -21.05 -4.22
CA VAL A 247 -11.00 -21.60 -4.83
C VAL A 247 -12.25 -21.07 -4.14
N CYS A 248 -12.29 -21.09 -2.80
CA CYS A 248 -13.42 -20.58 -2.03
C CYS A 248 -13.69 -19.09 -2.31
N TRP A 249 -12.64 -18.25 -2.36
CA TRP A 249 -12.77 -16.82 -2.64
C TRP A 249 -13.20 -16.54 -4.07
N ILE A 250 -12.73 -17.30 -5.06
CA ILE A 250 -13.20 -17.18 -6.45
C ILE A 250 -14.70 -17.51 -6.54
N LEU A 251 -15.13 -18.63 -5.95
CA LEU A 251 -16.54 -19.02 -5.93
C LEU A 251 -17.40 -17.99 -5.17
N MET A 252 -16.92 -17.52 -4.02
CA MET A 252 -17.57 -16.48 -3.25
C MET A 252 -17.72 -15.20 -4.07
N ALA A 253 -16.67 -14.73 -4.75
CA ALA A 253 -16.72 -13.56 -5.61
C ALA A 253 -17.79 -13.71 -6.70
N PHE A 254 -17.83 -14.86 -7.39
CA PHE A 254 -18.87 -15.12 -8.38
C PHE A 254 -20.29 -15.07 -7.78
N LEU A 255 -20.51 -15.71 -6.64
CA LEU A 255 -21.82 -15.71 -6.00
C LEU A 255 -22.23 -14.30 -5.59
N VAL A 256 -21.37 -13.59 -4.86
CA VAL A 256 -21.74 -12.29 -4.29
C VAL A 256 -21.85 -11.17 -5.32
N THR A 257 -21.16 -11.26 -6.46
CA THR A 257 -21.21 -10.19 -7.48
C THR A 257 -22.13 -10.47 -8.66
N PHE A 258 -22.48 -11.73 -8.94
CA PHE A 258 -23.44 -12.05 -10.02
C PHE A 258 -24.84 -12.36 -9.52
N ARG A 259 -24.98 -12.79 -8.26
CA ARG A 259 -26.27 -13.09 -7.62
C ARG A 259 -26.59 -12.18 -6.44
N GLY A 260 -25.61 -11.43 -5.95
CA GLY A 260 -25.75 -10.52 -4.83
C GLY A 260 -25.19 -11.06 -3.51
N PRO A 261 -25.01 -10.20 -2.50
CA PRO A 261 -25.59 -8.85 -2.43
C PRO A 261 -24.74 -7.74 -3.07
N PHE A 262 -23.55 -8.04 -3.57
CA PHE A 262 -22.61 -7.05 -4.13
C PHE A 262 -22.72 -6.97 -5.65
N GLU A 263 -23.92 -6.81 -6.20
CA GLU A 263 -24.13 -6.78 -7.67
C GLU A 263 -23.63 -5.47 -8.30
N VAL A 264 -23.65 -4.39 -7.54
CA VAL A 264 -23.15 -3.08 -7.95
C VAL A 264 -21.72 -2.90 -7.46
N THR A 265 -20.91 -2.26 -8.28
CA THR A 265 -19.52 -1.95 -7.94
C THR A 265 -19.45 -1.02 -6.72
N GLY A 266 -18.75 -1.49 -5.69
CA GLY A 266 -18.56 -0.83 -4.40
C GLY A 266 -17.56 -1.61 -3.54
N ASN A 267 -17.46 -1.31 -2.24
CA ASN A 267 -16.45 -1.91 -1.35
C ASN A 267 -16.54 -3.44 -1.28
N GLY A 268 -17.74 -4.00 -1.09
CA GLY A 268 -17.96 -5.46 -1.05
C GLY A 268 -17.60 -6.14 -2.37
N TYR A 269 -17.96 -5.53 -3.51
CA TYR A 269 -17.62 -6.00 -4.84
C TYR A 269 -16.10 -6.09 -5.02
N PHE A 270 -15.38 -4.98 -4.81
CA PHE A 270 -13.93 -4.95 -5.01
C PHE A 270 -13.18 -5.84 -4.01
N ALA A 271 -13.59 -5.86 -2.75
CA ALA A 271 -12.92 -6.68 -1.75
C ALA A 271 -13.07 -8.18 -2.03
N SER A 272 -14.22 -8.61 -2.55
CA SER A 272 -14.44 -10.01 -2.96
C SER A 272 -13.47 -10.44 -4.06
N TRP A 273 -13.33 -9.63 -5.11
CA TRP A 273 -12.37 -9.88 -6.20
C TRP A 273 -10.91 -9.73 -5.77
N ALA A 274 -10.60 -8.72 -4.94
CA ALA A 274 -9.26 -8.55 -4.39
C ALA A 274 -8.85 -9.72 -3.49
N GLY A 275 -9.79 -10.26 -2.70
CA GLY A 275 -9.57 -11.45 -1.88
C GLY A 275 -9.29 -12.69 -2.74
N ALA A 276 -10.05 -12.88 -3.83
CA ALA A 276 -9.78 -13.95 -4.79
C ALA A 276 -8.39 -13.84 -5.43
N ALA A 277 -8.01 -12.64 -5.89
CA ALA A 277 -6.69 -12.40 -6.47
C ALA A 277 -5.56 -12.62 -5.44
N THR A 278 -5.70 -12.08 -4.22
CA THR A 278 -4.68 -12.16 -3.17
C THR A 278 -4.54 -13.56 -2.58
N ALA A 279 -5.63 -14.33 -2.42
CA ALA A 279 -5.57 -15.74 -2.06
C ALA A 279 -4.84 -16.57 -3.13
N THR A 280 -5.11 -16.28 -4.42
CA THR A 280 -4.42 -16.93 -5.54
C THR A 280 -2.92 -16.59 -5.54
N MET A 281 -2.56 -15.33 -5.35
CA MET A 281 -1.15 -14.91 -5.23
C MET A 281 -0.45 -15.55 -4.02
N ALA A 282 -1.12 -15.65 -2.87
CA ALA A 282 -0.56 -16.32 -1.69
C ALA A 282 -0.32 -17.83 -1.96
N THR A 283 -1.20 -18.46 -2.74
CA THR A 283 -1.02 -19.85 -3.20
C THR A 283 0.22 -20.01 -4.08
N PHE A 284 0.44 -19.11 -5.06
CA PHE A 284 1.63 -19.19 -5.91
C PHE A 284 2.92 -18.86 -5.14
N ALA A 285 2.86 -17.93 -4.20
CA ALA A 285 4.01 -17.58 -3.35
C ALA A 285 4.47 -18.78 -2.50
N THR A 286 3.55 -19.61 -2.03
CA THR A 286 3.89 -20.83 -1.28
C THR A 286 4.39 -21.98 -2.16
N LYS A 287 3.93 -22.06 -3.43
CA LYS A 287 4.44 -23.04 -4.41
C LYS A 287 5.89 -22.77 -4.82
N GLY A 288 6.26 -21.51 -5.05
CA GLY A 288 7.63 -21.14 -5.44
C GLY A 288 8.66 -21.61 -4.40
N ALA A 289 8.34 -21.47 -3.12
CA ALA A 289 9.18 -21.94 -2.02
C ALA A 289 9.37 -23.47 -1.96
N PHE A 290 8.44 -24.24 -2.55
CA PHE A 290 8.51 -25.70 -2.61
C PHE A 290 9.44 -26.17 -3.75
N VAL A 291 9.28 -25.61 -4.96
CA VAL A 291 10.04 -26.03 -6.14
C VAL A 291 11.54 -25.72 -6.00
N ASP A 292 11.89 -24.55 -5.45
CA ASP A 292 13.29 -24.14 -5.29
C ASP A 292 14.09 -25.06 -4.36
N LYS A 293 13.43 -25.79 -3.44
CA LYS A 293 14.09 -26.73 -2.51
C LYS A 293 14.41 -28.07 -3.14
N ASP A 294 13.66 -28.48 -4.17
CA ASP A 294 13.83 -29.79 -4.82
C ASP A 294 14.87 -29.74 -5.94
N GLU A 295 15.10 -28.58 -6.57
CA GLU A 295 16.04 -28.44 -7.69
C GLU A 295 17.50 -28.17 -7.26
N VAL A 296 17.74 -27.63 -6.06
CA VAL A 296 19.09 -27.40 -5.54
C VAL A 296 19.48 -28.54 -4.62
N GLY A 297 20.23 -29.51 -5.17
CA GLY A 297 20.82 -30.60 -4.39
C GLY A 297 21.52 -30.09 -3.13
N ALA A 298 21.32 -30.79 -2.02
CA ALA A 298 21.61 -30.38 -0.65
C ALA A 298 23.07 -29.96 -0.30
N GLU A 299 24.00 -29.92 -1.27
CA GLU A 299 25.39 -29.53 -1.04
C GLU A 299 25.65 -28.02 -1.15
N ASP A 300 24.82 -27.26 -1.87
CA ASP A 300 24.96 -25.81 -2.03
C ASP A 300 23.71 -25.05 -1.58
N ALA A 301 23.18 -25.41 -0.39
CA ALA A 301 21.97 -24.79 0.13
C ALA A 301 22.11 -23.26 0.16
N PRO A 302 21.31 -22.51 -0.64
CA PRO A 302 21.35 -21.06 -0.61
C PRO A 302 21.02 -20.60 0.82
N THR A 303 21.77 -19.60 1.29
CA THR A 303 21.56 -18.89 2.56
C THR A 303 20.05 -18.83 2.86
N PRO A 304 19.60 -19.26 4.06
CA PRO A 304 18.19 -19.39 4.37
C PRO A 304 17.43 -18.14 3.94
N ALA A 305 16.32 -18.35 3.22
CA ALA A 305 15.44 -17.27 2.78
C ALA A 305 15.30 -16.24 3.90
N PRO A 306 15.44 -14.94 3.60
CA PRO A 306 15.63 -13.91 4.61
C PRO A 306 14.60 -14.07 5.72
N THR A 307 15.08 -14.46 6.91
CA THR A 307 14.28 -14.43 8.13
C THR A 307 13.77 -13.01 8.30
N ILE A 308 12.46 -12.84 8.20
CA ILE A 308 11.79 -11.54 8.28
C ILE A 308 11.94 -11.02 9.70
N ASN A 309 13.02 -10.27 9.93
CA ASN A 309 13.26 -9.63 11.21
C ASN A 309 12.39 -8.36 11.25
N PHE A 310 11.29 -8.39 12.00
CA PHE A 310 10.45 -7.22 12.27
C PHE A 310 11.15 -6.26 13.24
N GLU A 311 12.36 -5.79 12.92
CA GLU A 311 13.05 -4.79 13.73
C GLU A 311 12.47 -3.40 13.46
N GLY A 312 11.40 -3.07 14.19
CA GLY A 312 11.40 -1.87 15.02
C GLY A 312 10.78 -0.56 14.51
N LYS A 313 10.40 -0.38 13.22
CA LYS A 313 9.84 0.92 12.78
C LYS A 313 8.51 0.92 12.03
N GLN A 314 8.11 -0.18 11.39
CA GLN A 314 6.82 -0.22 10.66
C GLN A 314 5.65 -0.77 11.49
N PHE A 315 5.93 -1.36 12.65
CA PHE A 315 4.94 -1.92 13.56
C PHE A 315 3.93 -0.91 14.15
N PRO A 316 4.32 0.32 14.57
CA PRO A 316 3.36 1.27 15.14
C PRO A 316 2.34 1.75 14.12
N LEU A 317 2.73 1.94 12.85
CA LEU A 317 1.79 2.37 11.81
C LEU A 317 0.74 1.30 11.51
N PHE A 318 1.14 0.03 11.53
CA PHE A 318 0.26 -1.11 11.29
C PHE A 318 -0.71 -1.36 12.45
N VAL A 319 -0.22 -1.22 13.70
CA VAL A 319 -1.07 -1.28 14.89
C VAL A 319 -2.02 -0.08 14.94
N VAL A 320 -1.58 1.12 14.54
CA VAL A 320 -2.45 2.29 14.45
C VAL A 320 -3.49 2.10 13.35
N LEU A 321 -3.15 1.51 12.20
CA LEU A 321 -4.11 1.23 11.13
C LEU A 321 -5.17 0.22 11.59
N ILE A 322 -4.75 -0.91 12.18
CA ILE A 322 -5.66 -1.93 12.70
C ILE A 322 -6.47 -1.39 13.88
N ALA A 323 -5.87 -0.64 14.80
CA ALA A 323 -6.58 -0.01 15.91
C ALA A 323 -7.57 1.05 15.44
N SER A 324 -7.24 1.83 14.41
CA SER A 324 -8.15 2.82 13.81
C SER A 324 -9.33 2.14 13.12
N ILE A 325 -9.08 1.01 12.45
CA ILE A 325 -10.11 0.16 11.86
C ILE A 325 -11.01 -0.44 12.97
N VAL A 326 -10.45 -0.99 14.04
CA VAL A 326 -11.23 -1.56 15.16
C VAL A 326 -12.03 -0.48 15.89
N LEU A 327 -11.43 0.70 16.11
CA LEU A 327 -12.11 1.84 16.72
C LEU A 327 -13.25 2.34 15.81
N MET A 328 -13.05 2.34 14.50
CA MET A 328 -14.07 2.69 13.50
C MET A 328 -15.24 1.69 13.50
N VAL A 329 -14.96 0.39 13.60
CA VAL A 329 -16.02 -0.63 13.72
C VAL A 329 -16.78 -0.46 15.03
N ALA A 330 -16.08 -0.22 16.14
CA ALA A 330 -16.71 0.01 17.43
C ALA A 330 -17.56 1.29 17.43
N THR A 331 -17.07 2.41 16.87
CA THR A 331 -17.83 3.66 16.82
C THR A 331 -18.98 3.60 15.83
N GLY A 332 -18.83 2.92 14.69
CA GLY A 332 -19.91 2.69 13.73
C GLY A 332 -21.06 1.90 14.35
N VAL A 333 -20.76 0.80 15.05
CA VAL A 333 -21.74 -0.03 15.76
C VAL A 333 -22.42 0.74 16.91
N ILE A 334 -21.66 1.53 17.68
CA ILE A 334 -22.21 2.34 18.77
C ILE A 334 -23.13 3.45 18.25
N TYR A 335 -22.73 4.13 17.16
CA TYR A 335 -23.51 5.23 16.60
C TYR A 335 -24.80 4.73 15.92
N GLU A 336 -24.77 3.56 15.27
CA GLU A 336 -25.99 2.92 14.75
C GLU A 336 -26.92 2.44 15.87
N TRP A 337 -26.37 1.88 16.95
CA TRP A 337 -27.17 1.46 18.11
C TRP A 337 -27.96 2.64 18.71
N ASP A 338 -27.33 3.81 18.82
CA ASP A 338 -27.98 5.01 19.38
C ASP A 338 -29.10 5.54 18.48
N ILE A 339 -28.91 5.51 17.15
CA ILE A 339 -29.95 5.95 16.19
C ILE A 339 -31.15 5.02 16.22
N THR A 340 -30.94 3.70 16.19
CA THR A 340 -32.04 2.71 16.20
C THR A 340 -32.82 2.75 17.52
N VAL A 341 -32.15 2.95 18.66
CA VAL A 341 -32.82 3.14 19.96
C VAL A 341 -33.63 4.45 19.98
N SER A 342 -33.14 5.53 19.36
CA SER A 342 -33.87 6.80 19.31
C SER A 342 -35.12 6.77 18.41
N GLN A 343 -35.16 5.89 17.40
CA GLN A 343 -36.30 5.76 16.49
C GLN A 343 -37.37 4.78 17.00
N THR A 344 -37.03 3.93 17.96
CA THR A 344 -37.94 2.93 18.54
C THR A 344 -38.50 3.32 19.91
N ALA A 345 -38.01 4.41 20.50
CA ALA A 345 -38.50 5.03 21.74
C ALA A 345 -39.40 6.24 21.46
#